data_AF-A0A9N9N4F1-F1
#
_entry.id   AF-A0A9N9N4F1-F1
#
_cell.length_a   1.000
_cell.length_b   1.000
_cell.length_c   1.000
_cell.angle_alpha   90.00
_cell.angle_beta   90.00
_cell.angle_gamma   90.00
#
_symmetry.space_group_name_H-M   'P 1'
#
loop_
_entity.id
_entity.type
_entity.pdbx_description
1 polymer ?
#
loop_
_entity_poly.entity_id
_entity_poly.type
_entity_poly.pdbx_seq_one_letter_code
_entity_poly.pdbx_strand_id
1 'polypeptide(L)'
;MSSSVVFIINALESIGANKECRRNKKLKESVHKALGSIKQKDAEDTTGDADIIFEPFQLACQAKVAPLMITSLDCIGKLFSYNYFIECNKPHTPASEKKQQDEEDKIDPEKPLIDRAIDVVCDCFVGENTGDQVQLQIIKALLAAVSSTVTPIHQSSLL
;
A
#
# COMPACT_ATOMS: atom_id res chain seq x y z
N MET A 1 -2.06 21.09 0.41
CA MET A 1 -2.17 19.64 0.17
C MET A 1 -0.77 19.10 -0.04
N SER A 2 -0.31 18.18 0.82
CA SER A 2 0.94 17.45 0.59
C SER A 2 0.91 16.80 -0.79
N SER A 3 2.03 16.83 -1.53
CA SER A 3 2.13 16.25 -2.87
C SER A 3 1.69 14.78 -2.92
N SER A 4 1.72 14.09 -1.78
CA SER A 4 1.25 12.74 -1.58
C SER A 4 -0.25 12.53 -1.74
N VAL A 5 -1.04 13.43 -1.17
CA VAL A 5 -2.50 13.31 -1.14
C VAL A 5 -3.10 13.41 -2.55
N VAL A 6 -2.54 14.27 -3.41
CA VAL A 6 -3.04 14.47 -4.78
C VAL A 6 -2.90 13.19 -5.61
N PHE A 7 -1.76 12.48 -5.52
CA PHE A 7 -1.60 11.25 -6.28
C PHE A 7 -2.46 10.10 -5.72
N ILE A 8 -2.68 10.06 -4.40
CA ILE A 8 -3.55 9.04 -3.77
C ILE A 8 -4.98 9.21 -4.27
N ILE A 9 -5.52 10.44 -4.24
CA ILE A 9 -6.88 10.72 -4.73
C ILE A 9 -7.01 10.30 -6.19
N ASN A 10 -6.06 10.72 -7.05
CA ASN A 10 -6.11 10.40 -8.48
C ASN A 10 -6.06 8.88 -8.73
N ALA A 11 -5.22 8.14 -7.98
CA ALA A 11 -5.13 6.69 -8.10
C ALA A 11 -6.43 6.01 -7.63
N LEU A 12 -7.00 6.43 -6.50
CA LEU A 12 -8.27 5.90 -5.99
C LEU A 12 -9.44 6.18 -6.93
N GLU A 13 -9.51 7.38 -7.52
CA GLU A 13 -10.52 7.73 -8.51
C GLU A 13 -10.37 6.88 -9.79
N SER A 14 -9.14 6.64 -10.25
CA SER A 14 -8.86 5.75 -11.38
C SER A 14 -9.28 4.31 -11.10
N ILE A 15 -8.95 3.77 -9.91
CA ILE A 15 -9.39 2.44 -9.47
C ILE A 15 -10.91 2.36 -9.38
N GLY A 16 -11.57 3.37 -8.80
CA GLY A 16 -13.03 3.45 -8.67
C GLY A 16 -13.78 3.56 -10.01
N ALA A 17 -13.14 4.14 -11.03
CA ALA A 17 -13.70 4.23 -12.38
C ALA A 17 -13.67 2.88 -13.13
N ASN A 18 -12.78 1.95 -12.74
CA ASN A 18 -12.63 0.66 -13.40
C ASN A 18 -13.87 -0.24 -13.23
N LYS A 19 -14.27 -0.92 -14.30
CA LYS A 19 -15.44 -1.82 -14.29
C LYS A 19 -15.30 -2.96 -13.27
N GLU A 20 -14.11 -3.54 -13.13
CA GLU A 20 -13.88 -4.66 -12.21
C GLU A 20 -13.95 -4.22 -10.75
N CYS A 21 -13.56 -2.98 -10.44
CA CYS A 21 -13.80 -2.39 -9.12
C CYS A 21 -15.29 -2.30 -8.80
N ARG A 22 -16.13 -1.86 -9.75
CA ARG A 22 -17.59 -1.75 -9.55
C ARG A 22 -18.27 -3.10 -9.30
N ARG A 23 -17.67 -4.21 -9.78
CA ARG A 23 -18.16 -5.57 -9.56
C ARG A 23 -17.72 -6.14 -8.21
N ASN A 24 -16.60 -5.67 -7.68
CA ASN A 24 -16.10 -6.07 -6.37
C ASN A 24 -16.61 -5.11 -5.28
N LYS A 25 -17.67 -5.55 -4.57
CA LYS A 25 -18.31 -4.74 -3.52
C LYS A 25 -17.33 -4.25 -2.45
N LYS A 26 -16.44 -5.14 -1.98
CA LYS A 26 -15.45 -4.83 -0.94
C LYS A 26 -14.46 -3.75 -1.42
N LEU A 27 -13.91 -3.91 -2.62
CA LEU A 27 -13.00 -2.93 -3.21
C LEU A 27 -13.68 -1.57 -3.42
N LYS A 28 -14.91 -1.57 -3.95
CA LYS A 28 -15.69 -0.33 -4.16
C LYS A 28 -15.94 0.42 -2.86
N GLU A 29 -16.35 -0.29 -1.80
CA GLU A 29 -16.62 0.30 -0.49
C GLU A 29 -15.34 0.87 0.14
N SER A 30 -14.24 0.13 0.06
CA SER A 30 -12.93 0.57 0.57
C SER A 30 -12.42 1.82 -0.16
N VAL A 31 -12.53 1.88 -1.49
CA VAL A 31 -12.18 3.09 -2.28
C VAL A 31 -13.03 4.29 -1.86
N HIS A 32 -14.34 4.11 -1.67
CA HIS A 32 -15.22 5.20 -1.25
C HIS A 32 -14.91 5.69 0.16
N LYS A 33 -14.63 4.77 1.08
CA LYS A 33 -14.22 5.08 2.46
C LYS A 33 -12.91 5.87 2.48
N ALA A 34 -11.89 5.41 1.75
CA ALA A 34 -10.60 6.10 1.65
C ALA A 34 -10.73 7.51 1.06
N LEU A 35 -11.48 7.67 -0.03
CA LEU A 35 -11.76 8.98 -0.62
C LEU A 35 -12.52 9.90 0.34
N GLY A 36 -13.47 9.35 1.11
CA GLY A 36 -14.21 10.08 2.13
C GLY A 36 -13.30 10.60 3.24
N SER A 37 -12.45 9.73 3.80
CA SER A 37 -11.48 10.09 4.85
C SER A 37 -10.52 11.18 4.39
N ILE A 38 -9.99 11.07 3.17
CA ILE A 38 -9.03 12.05 2.63
C ILE A 38 -9.71 13.40 2.32
N LYS A 39 -10.96 13.39 1.84
CA LYS A 39 -11.66 14.63 1.44
C LYS A 39 -12.30 15.37 2.62
N GLN A 40 -12.63 14.68 3.72
CA GLN A 40 -13.23 15.31 4.91
C GLN A 40 -12.21 15.95 5.85
N LYS A 41 -10.99 15.42 5.93
CA LYS A 41 -9.94 16.00 6.78
C LYS A 41 -9.07 16.93 5.94
N ASP A 42 -8.83 18.14 6.45
CA ASP A 42 -7.75 18.98 5.94
C ASP A 42 -6.43 18.19 6.02
N ALA A 43 -5.58 18.35 5.00
CA ALA A 43 -4.46 17.48 4.65
C ALA A 43 -3.32 17.34 5.70
N GLU A 44 -3.52 17.81 6.92
CA GLU A 44 -2.53 17.86 8.00
C GLU A 44 -2.59 16.66 8.94
N ASP A 45 -3.72 15.92 9.01
CA ASP A 45 -3.88 14.79 9.95
C ASP A 45 -4.38 13.49 9.29
N THR A 46 -3.74 13.13 8.17
CA THR A 46 -4.02 11.88 7.42
C THR A 46 -3.26 10.68 8.00
N THR A 47 -2.38 10.89 8.99
CA THR A 47 -1.50 9.88 9.59
C THR A 47 -2.27 8.72 10.23
N GLY A 48 -3.39 9.01 10.91
CA GLY A 48 -4.23 7.99 11.58
C GLY A 48 -5.11 7.15 10.64
N ASP A 49 -5.21 7.51 9.36
CA ASP A 49 -6.05 6.81 8.37
C ASP A 49 -5.23 5.98 7.36
N ALA A 50 -3.93 5.79 7.61
CA ALA A 50 -3.02 5.14 6.67
C ALA A 50 -3.49 3.73 6.29
N ASP A 51 -4.05 2.96 7.23
CA ASP A 51 -4.67 1.66 6.97
C ASP A 51 -5.91 1.75 6.07
N ILE A 52 -6.76 2.75 6.29
CA ILE A 52 -7.96 2.99 5.48
C ILE A 52 -7.56 3.35 4.05
N ILE A 53 -6.48 4.10 3.89
CA ILE A 53 -5.95 4.55 2.60
C ILE A 53 -5.24 3.40 1.88
N PHE A 54 -4.56 2.53 2.60
CA PHE A 54 -3.82 1.41 2.02
C PHE A 54 -4.71 0.24 1.59
N GLU A 55 -5.77 -0.06 2.34
CA GLU A 55 -6.72 -1.15 2.06
C GLU A 55 -7.19 -1.23 0.58
N PRO A 56 -7.65 -0.14 -0.09
CA PRO A 56 -8.10 -0.23 -1.48
C PRO A 56 -6.97 -0.61 -2.44
N PHE A 57 -5.73 -0.21 -2.19
CA PHE A 57 -4.59 -0.59 -3.02
C PHE A 57 -4.27 -2.07 -2.87
N GLN A 58 -4.30 -2.58 -1.63
CA GLN A 58 -4.14 -4.01 -1.36
C GLN A 58 -5.21 -4.84 -2.05
N LEU A 59 -6.48 -4.47 -1.91
CA LEU A 59 -7.60 -5.18 -2.55
C LEU A 59 -7.52 -5.13 -4.09
N ALA A 60 -7.08 -4.00 -4.65
CA ALA A 60 -6.89 -3.85 -6.10
C ALA A 60 -5.75 -4.74 -6.63
N CYS A 61 -4.66 -4.90 -5.86
CA CYS A 61 -3.58 -5.85 -6.16
C CYS A 61 -4.06 -7.31 -6.09
N GLN A 62 -4.84 -7.66 -5.06
CA GLN A 62 -5.41 -8.99 -4.87
C GLN A 62 -6.47 -9.38 -5.92
N ALA A 63 -7.11 -8.40 -6.57
CA ALA A 63 -8.06 -8.65 -7.64
C ALA A 63 -7.43 -9.30 -8.88
N LYS A 64 -6.09 -9.27 -9.01
CA LYS A 64 -5.32 -9.80 -10.15
C LYS A 64 -5.78 -9.29 -11.52
N VAL A 65 -6.36 -8.09 -11.54
CA VAL A 65 -6.76 -7.38 -12.77
C VAL A 65 -5.64 -6.42 -13.15
N ALA A 66 -4.95 -6.67 -14.25
CA ALA A 66 -3.76 -5.92 -14.69
C ALA A 66 -3.87 -4.38 -14.57
N PRO A 67 -4.91 -3.70 -15.10
CA PRO A 67 -5.01 -2.24 -14.97
C PRO A 67 -5.19 -1.75 -13.52
N LEU A 68 -5.79 -2.55 -12.64
CA LEU A 68 -5.89 -2.22 -11.22
C LEU A 68 -4.54 -2.37 -10.53
N MET A 69 -3.84 -3.49 -10.79
CA MET A 69 -2.50 -3.74 -10.26
C MET A 69 -1.52 -2.66 -10.68
N ILE A 70 -1.50 -2.27 -11.96
CA ILE A 70 -0.59 -1.24 -12.48
C ILE A 70 -0.78 0.09 -11.75
N THR A 71 -2.03 0.56 -11.60
CA THR A 71 -2.34 1.81 -10.91
C THR A 71 -1.99 1.75 -9.43
N SER A 72 -2.32 0.63 -8.76
CA SER A 72 -2.01 0.44 -7.34
C SER A 72 -0.51 0.40 -7.07
N LEU A 73 0.23 -0.40 -7.85
CA LEU A 73 1.68 -0.55 -7.68
C LEU A 73 2.43 0.76 -7.95
N ASP A 74 2.03 1.51 -8.98
CA ASP A 74 2.62 2.83 -9.25
C ASP A 74 2.36 3.82 -8.10
N CYS A 75 1.15 3.81 -7.54
CA CYS A 75 0.81 4.64 -6.39
C CYS A 75 1.58 4.21 -5.12
N ILE A 76 1.67 2.91 -4.84
CA ILE A 76 2.45 2.37 -3.72
C ILE A 76 3.93 2.76 -3.87
N GLY A 77 4.49 2.66 -5.08
CA GLY A 77 5.84 3.12 -5.38
C GLY A 77 6.06 4.60 -5.04
N LYS A 78 5.10 5.47 -5.37
CA LYS A 78 5.13 6.88 -4.98
C LYS A 78 5.03 7.05 -3.46
N LEU A 79 4.19 6.27 -2.78
CA LEU A 79 4.10 6.32 -1.32
C LEU A 79 5.45 5.97 -0.65
N PHE A 80 6.19 4.99 -1.18
CA PHE A 80 7.56 4.71 -0.75
C PHE A 80 8.50 5.90 -0.99
N SER A 81 8.54 6.43 -2.22
CA SER A 81 9.44 7.54 -2.57
C SER A 81 9.20 8.82 -1.76
N TYR A 82 7.97 9.05 -1.33
CA TYR A 82 7.58 10.20 -0.52
C TYR A 82 7.60 9.90 0.99
N ASN A 83 8.12 8.75 1.42
CA ASN A 83 8.21 8.31 2.82
C ASN A 83 6.87 8.32 3.58
N TYR A 84 5.75 8.25 2.86
CA TYR A 84 4.42 8.33 3.46
C TYR A 84 4.22 7.27 4.54
N PHE A 85 4.60 6.02 4.27
CA PHE A 85 4.46 4.93 5.24
C PHE A 85 5.33 5.10 6.50
N ILE A 86 6.47 5.79 6.40
CA ILE A 86 7.35 6.08 7.54
C ILE A 86 6.74 7.19 8.39
N GLU A 87 6.22 8.23 7.76
CA GLU A 87 5.53 9.33 8.45
C GLU A 87 4.28 8.85 9.20
N CYS A 88 3.57 7.86 8.65
CA CYS A 88 2.42 7.21 9.28
C CYS A 88 2.76 6.29 10.45
N ASN A 89 3.98 5.76 10.52
CA ASN A 89 4.41 4.82 11.54
C ASN A 89 5.00 5.50 12.80
N LYS A 90 4.63 6.76 13.07
CA LYS A 90 5.01 7.40 14.34
C LYS A 90 4.40 6.63 15.50
N PRO A 91 5.20 6.16 16.46
CA PRO A 91 4.72 5.21 17.45
C PRO A 91 3.69 5.86 18.36
N HIS A 92 2.48 5.31 18.38
CA HIS A 92 1.68 5.30 19.59
C HIS A 92 2.36 4.32 20.56
N THR A 93 3.31 4.77 21.37
CA THR A 93 3.79 4.01 22.53
C THR A 93 2.79 4.13 23.71
N PRO A 94 2.74 3.16 24.65
CA PRO A 94 3.84 2.27 25.01
C PRO A 94 3.54 0.76 25.05
N ALA A 95 4.62 0.01 24.84
CA ALA A 95 4.97 -1.28 25.45
C ALA A 95 3.87 -2.35 25.59
N SER A 96 4.04 -3.47 24.89
CA SER A 96 3.78 -4.79 25.46
C SER A 96 4.67 -5.83 24.81
N GLU A 97 5.36 -6.55 25.67
CA GLU A 97 6.32 -7.60 25.38
C GLU A 97 5.62 -8.90 24.94
N LYS A 98 6.26 -9.63 24.01
CA LYS A 98 6.23 -11.10 23.81
C LYS A 98 4.89 -11.76 23.42
N LYS A 99 4.91 -12.49 22.29
CA LYS A 99 5.10 -13.96 22.26
C LYS A 99 5.24 -14.51 20.83
N GLN A 100 6.20 -15.40 20.64
CA GLN A 100 6.25 -16.37 19.54
C GLN A 100 5.02 -17.30 19.61
N GLN A 101 4.34 -17.54 18.48
CA GLN A 101 3.78 -18.86 18.12
C GLN A 101 3.18 -18.86 16.71
N ASP A 102 3.76 -19.72 15.86
CA ASP A 102 3.17 -20.66 14.90
C ASP A 102 1.85 -20.33 14.18
N GLU A 103 1.96 -20.44 12.84
CA GLU A 103 0.99 -20.97 11.86
C GLU A 103 -0.26 -20.15 11.49
N GLU A 104 -0.29 -19.86 10.18
CA GLU A 104 -1.45 -19.81 9.28
C GLU A 104 -2.56 -18.75 9.51
N ASP A 105 -2.56 -17.79 8.56
CA ASP A 105 -3.76 -17.18 7.97
C ASP A 105 -4.54 -16.13 8.78
N LYS A 106 -3.83 -15.26 9.52
CA LYS A 106 -4.40 -13.99 10.01
C LYS A 106 -3.45 -12.82 9.79
N ILE A 107 -4.01 -11.75 9.21
CA ILE A 107 -3.38 -10.44 9.08
C ILE A 107 -2.92 -10.00 10.46
N ASP A 108 -1.61 -9.93 10.66
CA ASP A 108 -1.01 -9.52 11.92
C ASP A 108 -1.09 -7.98 12.03
N PRO A 109 -1.96 -7.41 12.89
CA PRO A 109 -2.08 -5.97 13.02
C PRO A 109 -0.82 -5.33 13.63
N GLU A 110 0.17 -6.13 14.06
CA GLU A 110 1.49 -5.68 14.51
C GLU A 110 2.51 -5.43 13.38
N LYS A 111 2.26 -5.90 12.14
CA LYS A 111 3.23 -5.69 11.05
C LYS A 111 3.20 -4.23 10.56
N PRO A 112 4.35 -3.54 10.57
CA PRO A 112 4.45 -2.17 10.05
C PRO A 112 3.82 -2.04 8.66
N LEU A 113 3.11 -0.92 8.43
CA LEU A 113 2.41 -0.69 7.16
C LEU A 113 3.36 -0.74 5.94
N ILE A 114 4.62 -0.31 6.13
CA ILE A 114 5.65 -0.39 5.10
C ILE A 114 5.95 -1.84 4.70
N ASP A 115 6.05 -2.76 5.66
CA ASP A 115 6.35 -4.15 5.37
C ASP A 115 5.13 -4.84 4.72
N ARG A 116 3.91 -4.49 5.15
CA ARG A 116 2.67 -4.94 4.48
C ARG A 116 2.61 -4.45 3.03
N ALA A 117 3.07 -3.22 2.76
CA ALA A 117 3.13 -2.70 1.40
C ALA A 117 4.14 -3.45 0.54
N ILE A 118 5.29 -3.84 1.09
CA ILE A 118 6.29 -4.66 0.40
C ILE A 118 5.71 -6.03 0.05
N ASP A 119 5.06 -6.72 0.99
CA ASP A 119 4.43 -8.02 0.74
C ASP A 119 3.43 -7.94 -0.42
N VAL A 120 2.54 -6.93 -0.40
CA VAL A 120 1.52 -6.75 -1.45
C VAL A 120 2.15 -6.55 -2.82
N VAL A 121 3.28 -5.83 -2.90
CA VAL A 121 4.01 -5.63 -4.15
C VAL A 121 4.61 -6.95 -4.64
N CYS A 122 5.26 -7.71 -3.75
CA CYS A 122 5.85 -9.01 -4.06
C CYS A 122 4.80 -10.03 -4.52
N ASP A 123 3.65 -10.09 -3.83
CA ASP A 123 2.54 -11.00 -4.15
C ASP A 123 1.93 -10.75 -5.53
N CYS A 124 2.14 -9.58 -6.14
CA CYS A 124 1.69 -9.31 -7.50
C CYS A 124 2.47 -10.11 -8.56
N PHE A 125 3.67 -10.59 -8.23
CA PHE A 125 4.45 -11.46 -9.10
C PHE A 125 4.05 -12.92 -8.90
N VAL A 126 3.60 -13.59 -9.96
CA VAL A 126 3.15 -14.99 -9.95
C VAL A 126 3.92 -15.83 -10.97
N GLY A 127 5.17 -15.44 -11.25
CA GLY A 127 6.04 -16.08 -12.22
C GLY A 127 5.91 -15.51 -13.64
N GLU A 128 6.28 -16.32 -14.63
CA GLU A 128 6.38 -15.93 -16.04
C GLU A 128 5.06 -15.44 -16.68
N ASN A 129 3.92 -15.77 -16.07
CA ASN A 129 2.60 -15.36 -16.56
C ASN A 129 2.21 -13.94 -16.11
N THR A 130 2.99 -13.29 -15.24
CA THR A 130 2.73 -11.89 -14.87
C THR A 130 3.01 -10.99 -16.07
N GLY A 131 2.04 -10.17 -16.49
CA GLY A 131 2.22 -9.30 -17.66
C GLY A 131 3.33 -8.26 -17.48
N ASP A 132 4.07 -7.96 -18.54
CA ASP A 132 5.27 -7.10 -18.54
C ASP A 132 5.06 -5.74 -17.86
N GLN A 133 3.90 -5.11 -18.10
CA GLN A 133 3.58 -3.82 -17.48
C GLN A 133 3.40 -3.93 -15.95
N VAL A 134 2.88 -5.04 -15.46
CA VAL A 134 2.76 -5.31 -14.02
C VAL A 134 4.15 -5.59 -13.45
N GLN A 135 4.95 -6.44 -14.11
CA GLN A 135 6.33 -6.71 -13.69
C GLN A 135 7.16 -5.43 -13.57
N LEU A 136 7.06 -4.53 -14.55
CA LEU A 136 7.74 -3.24 -14.53
C LEU A 136 7.34 -2.40 -13.32
N GLN A 137 6.06 -2.37 -12.97
CA GLN A 137 5.59 -1.61 -11.80
C GLN A 137 6.03 -2.24 -10.48
N ILE A 138 6.10 -3.58 -10.40
CA ILE A 138 6.68 -4.29 -9.25
C ILE A 138 8.14 -3.86 -9.05
N ILE A 139 8.94 -3.91 -10.11
CA ILE A 139 10.36 -3.51 -10.06
C ILE A 139 10.49 -2.04 -9.63
N LYS A 140 9.71 -1.14 -10.21
CA LYS A 140 9.72 0.29 -9.85
C LYS A 140 9.35 0.51 -8.38
N ALA A 141 8.32 -0.17 -7.88
CA ALA A 141 7.86 -0.01 -6.51
C ALA A 141 8.88 -0.57 -5.49
N LEU A 142 9.46 -1.74 -5.74
CA LEU A 142 10.52 -2.31 -4.89
C LEU A 142 11.78 -1.46 -4.93
N LEU A 143 12.17 -0.97 -6.11
CA LEU A 143 13.31 -0.04 -6.24
C LEU A 143 13.08 1.24 -5.43
N ALA A 144 11.86 1.78 -5.48
CA ALA A 144 11.49 2.94 -4.68
C ALA A 144 11.57 2.65 -3.17
N ALA A 145 11.10 1.49 -2.72
CA ALA A 145 11.16 1.08 -1.32
C ALA A 145 12.59 0.95 -0.78
N VAL A 146 13.50 0.36 -1.56
CA VAL A 146 14.91 0.23 -1.13
C VAL A 146 15.69 1.54 -1.27
N SER A 147 15.28 2.42 -2.18
CA SER A 147 15.96 3.71 -2.44
C SER A 147 15.44 4.85 -1.57
N SER A 148 14.26 4.72 -0.97
CA SER A 148 13.66 5.76 -0.10
C SER A 148 14.35 5.88 1.26
N THR A 149 15.44 5.14 1.51
CA THR A 149 16.15 5.13 2.78
C THR A 149 16.91 6.41 3.05
N VAL A 150 16.30 7.32 3.81
CA VAL A 150 17.03 8.16 4.77
C VAL A 150 17.09 7.40 6.10
N THR A 151 17.77 6.25 6.14
CA THR A 151 18.39 5.55 7.31
C THR A 151 18.73 4.09 6.96
N PRO A 152 19.79 3.50 7.55
CA PRO A 152 20.40 2.28 7.04
C PRO A 152 19.50 1.06 7.27
N ILE A 153 19.14 0.37 6.19
CA ILE A 153 18.48 -0.93 6.23
C ILE A 153 19.42 -1.90 6.95
N HIS A 154 18.97 -2.53 8.03
CA HIS A 154 19.71 -3.64 8.62
C HIS A 154 19.85 -4.71 7.54
N GLN A 155 21.10 -5.11 7.28
CA GLN A 155 21.54 -6.01 6.21
C GLN A 155 20.85 -7.39 6.17
N SER A 156 19.99 -7.70 7.15
CA SER A 156 19.32 -8.99 7.30
C SER A 156 18.05 -9.14 6.44
N SER A 157 17.46 -8.05 5.93
CA SER A 157 16.24 -8.13 5.09
C SER A 157 16.53 -8.14 3.58
N LEU A 158 17.80 -8.04 3.17
CA LEU A 158 18.19 -7.98 1.75
C LEU A 158 18.76 -9.29 1.20
N LEU A 159 18.86 -10.34 2.03
CA LEU A 159 19.46 -11.63 1.67
C LEU A 159 18.46 -12.78 1.86
#